data_AF-A0A139N8Y6-F1
#
_entry.id   AF-A0A139N8Y6-F1
#
_cell.length_a   1.000
_cell.length_b   1.000
_cell.length_c   1.000
_cell.angle_alpha   90.00
_cell.angle_beta   90.00
_cell.angle_gamma   90.00
#
_symmetry.space_group_name_H-M   'P 1'
#
loop_
_entity.id
_entity.type
_entity.pdbx_description
1 polymer ?
#
loop_
_entity_poly.entity_id
_entity_poly.type
_entity_poly.pdbx_seq_one_letter_code
_entity_poly.pdbx_strand_id
1 'polypeptide(L)'
;MVLDCISFSLKPGLYGILGSNGSGKTTLFRIICGLMKPTQGAVFFNGKNIVDQAENFRDILGYLPQDFRYYPDFTARNFLLYIASLKGLARKNASTKSDELLDLVGLSAIKNKKLENFLVE
;
A
#
# COMPACT_ATOMS: atom_id res chain seq x y z
N MET A 1 19.13 2.40 -16.53
CA MET A 1 18.18 1.43 -17.11
C MET A 1 17.02 1.28 -16.14
N VAL A 2 15.77 1.45 -16.59
CA VAL A 2 14.59 1.58 -15.70
C VAL A 2 13.73 0.31 -15.65
N LEU A 3 14.12 -0.73 -16.40
CA LEU A 3 13.91 -2.18 -16.24
C LEU A 3 14.32 -2.90 -17.54
N ASP A 4 14.78 -4.15 -17.47
CA ASP A 4 14.92 -5.18 -18.54
C ASP A 4 15.57 -6.44 -17.91
N CYS A 5 15.41 -7.72 -18.27
CA CYS A 5 14.26 -8.54 -18.63
C CYS A 5 13.84 -9.33 -17.36
N ILE A 6 13.00 -8.77 -16.49
CA ILE A 6 12.80 -9.35 -15.15
C ILE A 6 11.74 -10.45 -15.14
N SER A 7 12.14 -11.63 -14.66
CA SER A 7 11.27 -12.78 -14.38
C SER A 7 11.68 -13.46 -13.07
N PHE A 8 10.74 -13.56 -12.13
CA PHE A 8 10.85 -14.36 -10.91
C PHE A 8 9.45 -14.74 -10.44
N SER A 9 9.34 -15.78 -9.61
CA SER A 9 8.07 -16.17 -8.98
C SER A 9 8.19 -16.01 -7.47
N LEU A 10 7.28 -15.26 -6.88
CA LEU A 10 7.15 -15.12 -5.44
C LEU A 10 6.06 -16.06 -4.93
N LYS A 11 6.29 -16.67 -3.78
CA LYS A 11 5.30 -17.43 -3.01
C LYS A 11 4.96 -16.64 -1.74
N PRO A 12 3.95 -17.03 -0.94
CA PRO A 12 3.72 -16.37 0.34
C PRO A 12 5.01 -16.32 1.17
N GLY A 13 5.42 -15.10 1.58
CA GLY A 13 6.69 -14.87 2.26
C GLY A 13 7.09 -13.40 2.30
N LEU A 14 8.24 -13.12 2.92
CA LEU A 14 8.84 -11.79 3.03
C LEU A 14 10.01 -11.66 2.04
N TYR A 15 10.01 -10.59 1.24
CA TYR A 15 11.04 -10.33 0.24
C TYR A 15 11.56 -8.90 0.34
N GLY A 16 12.88 -8.74 0.20
CA GLY A 16 13.55 -7.44 0.09
C GLY A 16 14.13 -7.26 -1.30
N ILE A 17 13.92 -6.09 -1.91
CA ILE A 17 14.53 -5.71 -3.20
C ILE A 17 15.67 -4.74 -2.92
N LEU A 18 16.90 -5.16 -3.22
CA LEU A 18 18.12 -4.41 -2.99
C LEU A 18 18.69 -3.86 -4.31
N GLY A 19 19.25 -2.66 -4.28
CA GLY A 19 19.88 -2.02 -5.44
C GLY A 19 20.19 -0.55 -5.16
N SER A 20 21.11 0.05 -5.92
CA SER A 20 21.48 1.47 -5.78
C SER A 20 20.34 2.43 -6.14
N ASN A 21 20.43 3.70 -5.75
CA ASN A 21 19.47 4.71 -6.20
C ASN A 21 19.49 4.80 -7.73
N GLY A 22 18.29 4.86 -8.34
CA GLY A 22 18.15 4.84 -9.81
C GLY A 22 18.15 3.44 -10.45
N SER A 23 18.28 2.35 -9.68
CA SER A 23 18.28 0.98 -10.22
C SER A 23 16.93 0.46 -10.71
N GLY A 24 15.85 1.26 -10.64
CA GLY A 24 14.51 0.85 -11.08
C GLY A 24 13.61 0.19 -10.03
N LYS A 25 14.01 0.11 -8.74
CA LYS A 25 13.19 -0.49 -7.67
C LYS A 25 11.79 0.12 -7.56
N THR A 26 11.72 1.46 -7.49
CA THR A 26 10.45 2.18 -7.39
C THR A 26 9.58 1.94 -8.63
N THR A 27 10.19 1.85 -9.82
CA THR A 27 9.50 1.50 -11.06
C THR A 27 8.94 0.08 -11.00
N LEU A 28 9.74 -0.89 -10.55
CA LEU A 28 9.30 -2.28 -10.38
C LEU A 28 8.12 -2.40 -9.40
N PHE A 29 8.19 -1.74 -8.25
CA PHE A 29 7.07 -1.72 -7.30
C PHE A 29 5.81 -1.10 -7.92
N ARG A 30 5.93 0.02 -8.64
CA ARG A 30 4.78 0.63 -9.33
C ARG A 30 4.18 -0.29 -10.39
N ILE A 31 5.00 -1.07 -11.11
CA ILE A 31 4.51 -2.07 -12.07
C ILE A 31 3.80 -3.22 -11.36
N ILE A 32 4.40 -3.79 -10.32
CA ILE A 32 3.78 -4.87 -9.52
C ILE A 32 2.45 -4.40 -8.92
N CYS A 33 2.38 -3.16 -8.46
CA CYS A 33 1.16 -2.57 -7.90
C CYS A 33 0.12 -2.13 -8.96
N GLY A 34 0.40 -2.30 -10.25
CA GLY A 34 -0.47 -1.87 -11.34
C GLY A 34 -0.62 -0.34 -11.46
N LEU A 35 0.29 0.43 -10.87
CA LEU A 35 0.37 1.89 -10.96
C LEU A 35 1.14 2.37 -12.20
N MET A 36 1.86 1.47 -12.85
CA MET A 36 2.59 1.72 -14.08
C MET A 36 2.48 0.49 -14.98
N LYS A 37 2.20 0.68 -16.27
CA LYS A 37 2.19 -0.42 -17.24
C LYS A 37 3.63 -0.72 -17.68
N PRO A 38 4.06 -1.99 -17.75
CA PRO A 38 5.35 -2.31 -18.33
C PRO A 38 5.32 -2.06 -19.85
N THR A 39 6.46 -1.70 -20.43
CA THR A 39 6.60 -1.58 -21.90
C THR A 39 6.47 -2.95 -22.57
N GLN A 40 7.04 -4.00 -21.96
CA GLN A 40 6.95 -5.39 -22.38
C GLN A 40 6.88 -6.32 -21.16
N GLY A 41 6.35 -7.53 -21.35
CA GLY A 41 6.15 -8.51 -20.28
C GLY A 41 4.81 -8.35 -19.55
N ALA A 42 4.61 -9.16 -18.51
CA ALA A 42 3.37 -9.19 -17.75
C ALA A 42 3.63 -9.59 -16.29
N VAL A 43 2.73 -9.14 -15.40
CA VAL A 43 2.70 -9.55 -13.99
C VAL A 43 1.47 -10.41 -13.78
N PHE A 44 1.67 -11.56 -13.16
CA PHE A 44 0.61 -12.51 -12.88
C PHE A 44 0.41 -12.67 -11.37
N PHE A 45 -0.85 -12.68 -10.96
CA PHE A 45 -1.25 -13.07 -9.61
C PHE A 45 -2.15 -14.30 -9.71
N ASN A 46 -1.79 -15.39 -9.04
CA ASN A 46 -2.49 -16.69 -9.11
C ASN A 46 -2.78 -17.15 -10.56
N GLY A 47 -1.79 -17.00 -11.44
CA GLY A 47 -1.87 -17.42 -12.85
C GLY A 47 -2.69 -16.50 -13.76
N LYS A 48 -3.23 -15.39 -13.24
CA LYS A 48 -4.00 -14.41 -14.02
C LYS A 48 -3.26 -13.09 -14.13
N ASN A 49 -3.31 -12.47 -15.30
CA ASN A 49 -2.67 -11.18 -15.51
C ASN A 49 -3.35 -10.12 -14.63
N ILE A 50 -2.56 -9.33 -13.89
CA ILE A 50 -3.10 -8.30 -12.99
C ILE A 50 -3.83 -7.18 -13.73
N VAL A 51 -3.54 -6.98 -15.02
CA VAL A 51 -4.25 -6.00 -15.85
C VAL A 51 -5.69 -6.42 -16.09
N ASP A 52 -5.92 -7.71 -16.34
CA ASP A 52 -7.25 -8.28 -16.61
C ASP A 52 -8.09 -8.46 -15.34
N GLN A 53 -7.45 -8.44 -14.17
CA GLN A 53 -8.09 -8.60 -12.85
C GLN A 53 -7.76 -7.46 -11.88
N ALA A 54 -7.66 -6.23 -12.40
CA ALA A 54 -7.18 -5.09 -11.64
C ALA A 54 -7.96 -4.85 -10.33
N GLU A 55 -9.29 -5.01 -10.33
CA GLU A 55 -10.12 -4.83 -9.12
C GLU A 55 -9.80 -5.89 -8.05
N ASN A 56 -9.93 -7.18 -8.39
CA ASN A 56 -9.64 -8.29 -7.47
C ASN A 56 -8.21 -8.23 -6.91
N PHE A 57 -7.24 -7.80 -7.72
CA PHE A 57 -5.86 -7.67 -7.28
C PHE A 57 -5.67 -6.48 -6.33
N ARG A 58 -6.37 -5.37 -6.53
CA ARG A 58 -6.31 -4.18 -5.65
C ARG A 58 -6.98 -4.40 -4.29
N ASP A 59 -7.88 -5.36 -4.18
CA ASP A 59 -8.53 -5.70 -2.90
C ASP A 59 -7.57 -6.34 -1.90
N ILE A 60 -6.58 -7.10 -2.40
CA ILE A 60 -5.58 -7.78 -1.57
C ILE A 60 -4.25 -7.02 -1.47
N LEU A 61 -4.00 -6.06 -2.37
CA LEU A 61 -2.75 -5.31 -2.43
C LEU A 61 -2.76 -4.15 -1.44
N GLY A 62 -1.78 -4.15 -0.53
CA GLY A 62 -1.38 -2.97 0.24
C GLY A 62 -0.14 -2.32 -0.37
N TYR A 63 -0.20 -1.02 -0.67
CA TYR A 63 0.94 -0.26 -1.17
C TYR A 63 1.11 1.04 -0.38
N LEU A 64 2.28 1.20 0.25
CA LEU A 64 2.70 2.44 0.88
C LEU A 64 3.78 3.10 0.00
N PRO A 65 3.49 4.23 -0.67
CA PRO A 65 4.47 4.91 -1.49
C PRO A 65 5.59 5.54 -0.64
N GLN A 66 6.75 5.75 -1.25
CA GLN A 66 7.89 6.43 -0.62
C GLN A 66 7.52 7.87 -0.21
N ASP A 67 6.90 8.63 -1.12
CA ASP A 67 6.39 9.97 -0.82
C ASP A 67 4.93 9.87 -0.35
N PHE A 68 4.75 9.44 0.90
CA PHE A 68 3.43 9.35 1.50
C PHE A 68 2.97 10.71 2.03
N ARG A 69 1.93 11.27 1.40
CA ARG A 69 1.27 12.49 1.88
C ARG A 69 0.05 12.11 2.73
N TYR A 70 -0.06 12.75 3.89
CA TYR A 70 -1.20 12.63 4.78
C TYR A 70 -1.78 14.01 5.07
N TYR A 71 -2.98 14.04 5.65
CA TYR A 71 -3.65 15.27 6.05
C TYR A 71 -3.23 15.62 7.49
N PRO A 72 -2.44 16.70 7.72
CA PRO A 72 -1.86 16.99 9.03
C PRO A 72 -2.93 17.16 10.13
N ASP A 73 -4.06 17.76 9.77
CA ASP A 73 -5.19 18.01 10.66
C ASP A 73 -6.03 16.77 11.00
N PHE A 74 -5.81 15.65 10.32
CA PHE A 74 -6.54 14.43 10.62
C PHE A 74 -5.98 13.79 11.88
N THR A 75 -6.85 13.24 12.73
CA THR A 75 -6.39 12.31 13.76
C THR A 75 -6.02 10.98 13.12
N ALA A 76 -5.19 10.16 13.78
CA ALA A 76 -4.87 8.82 13.29
C ALA A 76 -6.14 7.99 13.01
N ARG A 77 -7.14 8.09 13.89
CA ARG A 77 -8.45 7.46 13.69
C ARG A 77 -9.20 8.01 12.48
N ASN A 78 -9.25 9.33 12.31
CA ASN A 78 -9.94 9.95 11.16
C ASN A 78 -9.26 9.60 9.85
N PHE A 79 -7.94 9.48 9.84
CA PHE A 79 -7.18 9.01 8.69
C PHE A 79 -7.57 7.58 8.29
N LEU A 80 -7.64 6.66 9.24
CA LEU A 80 -8.09 5.29 8.96
C LEU A 80 -9.55 5.23 8.49
N LEU A 81 -10.44 6.03 9.08
CA LEU A 81 -11.83 6.14 8.62
C LEU A 81 -11.92 6.67 7.19
N TYR A 82 -11.08 7.64 6.83
CA TYR A 82 -10.99 8.16 5.47
C TYR A 82 -10.48 7.09 4.49
N ILE A 83 -9.43 6.34 4.84
CA ILE A 83 -8.98 5.22 4.00
C ILE A 83 -10.06 4.14 3.89
N ALA A 84 -10.78 3.84 4.97
CA ALA A 84 -11.86 2.86 4.99
C ALA A 84 -13.04 3.26 4.09
N SER A 85 -13.38 4.56 4.03
CA SER A 85 -14.43 5.06 3.13
C SER A 85 -14.01 4.96 1.65
N LEU A 86 -12.74 5.25 1.33
CA LEU A 86 -12.20 5.04 -0.01
C LEU A 86 -12.22 3.56 -0.43
N LYS A 87 -12.08 2.65 0.53
CA LYS A 87 -12.19 1.19 0.34
C LYS A 87 -13.64 0.69 0.37
N GLY A 88 -14.64 1.57 0.49
CA GLY A 88 -16.06 1.20 0.46
C GLY A 88 -16.57 0.47 1.71
N LEU A 89 -15.87 0.55 2.84
CA LEU A 89 -16.31 -0.12 4.07
C LEU A 89 -17.54 0.59 4.66
N ALA A 90 -18.54 -0.20 5.07
CA ALA A 90 -19.66 0.30 5.85
C ALA A 90 -19.17 0.96 7.14
N ARG A 91 -19.79 2.09 7.53
CA ARG A 91 -19.35 2.93 8.66
C ARG A 91 -19.10 2.15 9.96
N LYS A 92 -19.97 1.20 10.29
CA LYS A 92 -19.82 0.35 11.49
C LYS A 92 -18.54 -0.48 11.42
N ASN A 93 -18.32 -1.16 10.30
CA ASN A 93 -17.13 -1.98 10.07
C ASN A 93 -15.86 -1.12 10.01
N ALA A 94 -15.91 0.04 9.35
CA ALA A 94 -14.80 0.97 9.27
C ALA A 94 -14.34 1.44 10.67
N SER A 95 -15.29 1.76 11.55
CA SER A 95 -15.01 2.17 12.94
C SER A 95 -14.30 1.06 13.71
N THR A 96 -14.89 -0.14 13.77
CA THR A 96 -14.33 -1.29 14.48
C THR A 96 -12.95 -1.63 13.92
N LYS A 97 -12.81 -1.71 12.59
CA LYS A 97 -11.55 -2.06 11.94
C LYS A 97 -10.45 -1.03 12.18
N SER A 98 -10.80 0.26 12.20
CA SER A 98 -9.82 1.31 12.49
C SER A 98 -9.29 1.22 13.91
N ASP A 99 -10.17 1.00 14.90
CA ASP A 99 -9.76 0.85 16.29
C ASP A 99 -8.92 -0.44 16.49
N GLU A 100 -9.28 -1.56 15.85
CA GLU A 100 -8.47 -2.79 15.84
C GLU A 100 -7.06 -2.57 15.26
N LEU A 101 -6.96 -1.86 14.13
CA LEU A 101 -5.67 -1.62 13.47
C LEU A 101 -4.78 -0.71 14.32
N LEU A 102 -5.34 0.33 14.94
CA LEU A 102 -4.60 1.20 15.85
C LEU A 102 -4.06 0.44 17.05
N ASP A 103 -4.82 -0.52 17.56
CA ASP A 103 -4.38 -1.38 18.65
C ASP A 103 -3.24 -2.31 18.23
N LEU A 104 -3.40 -2.95 17.07
CA LEU A 104 -2.39 -3.83 16.49
C LEU A 104 -1.03 -3.15 16.31
N VAL A 105 -1.01 -1.86 15.96
CA VAL A 105 0.23 -1.08 15.80
C VAL A 105 0.63 -0.27 17.04
N GLY A 106 -0.05 -0.45 18.17
CA GLY A 106 0.28 0.21 19.44
C GLY A 106 -0.04 1.71 19.52
N LEU A 107 -0.94 2.21 18.66
CA LEU A 107 -1.32 3.62 18.57
C LEU A 107 -2.67 3.95 19.23
N SER A 108 -3.31 2.98 19.91
CA SER A 108 -4.60 3.13 20.60
C SER A 108 -4.66 4.37 21.52
N ALA A 109 -3.62 4.59 22.33
CA ALA A 109 -3.58 5.69 23.30
C ALA A 109 -3.54 7.09 22.65
N ILE A 110 -3.06 7.17 21.42
CA ILE A 110 -2.90 8.44 20.68
C ILE A 110 -3.80 8.55 19.46
N LYS A 111 -4.81 7.68 19.34
CA LYS A 111 -5.70 7.62 18.16
C LYS A 111 -6.42 8.93 17.81
N ASN A 112 -6.65 9.78 18.82
CA ASN A 112 -7.30 11.07 18.69
C ASN A 112 -6.31 12.25 18.56
N LYS A 113 -5.00 11.99 18.56
CA LYS A 113 -4.00 13.02 18.25
C LYS A 113 -3.97 13.24 16.75
N LYS A 114 -3.80 14.50 16.34
CA LYS A 114 -3.56 14.88 14.94
C LYS A 114 -2.25 14.29 14.42
N LEU A 115 -2.22 13.93 13.14
CA LEU A 115 -1.07 13.32 12.47
C LEU A 115 0.15 14.23 12.41
N GLU A 116 -0.03 15.56 12.41
CA GLU A 116 1.10 16.50 12.54
C GLU A 116 1.94 16.26 13.80
N ASN A 117 1.32 15.77 14.88
CA ASN A 117 2.00 15.47 16.15
C ASN A 117 2.69 14.11 16.18
N PHE A 118 2.64 13.33 15.09
CA PHE A 118 3.32 12.04 14.97
C PHE A 118 4.72 12.20 14.37
N LEU A 119 5.00 13.36 13.76
CA LEU A 119 6.35 13.74 13.37
C LEU A 119 7.09 14.25 14.61
N VAL A 120 7.81 13.36 15.26
CA VAL A 120 8.99 13.75 16.02
C VAL A 120 10.16 13.58 15.05
N GLU A 121 10.98 14.63 14.91
CA GLU A 121 12.26 14.57 14.18
C GLU A 121 13.15 13.43 14.69
#